data_AF-A0A1G9PRN3-F1
#
_entry.id   AF-A0A1G9PRN3-F1
#
_cell.length_a   1.000
_cell.length_b   1.000
_cell.length_c   1.000
_cell.angle_alpha   90.00
_cell.angle_beta   90.00
_cell.angle_gamma   90.00
#
_symmetry.space_group_name_H-M   'P 1'
#
loop_
_entity.id
_entity.type
_entity.pdbx_description
1 polymer ?
#
loop_
_entity_poly.entity_id
_entity_poly.type
_entity_poly.pdbx_seq_one_letter_code
_entity_poly.pdbx_strand_id
1 'polypeptide(L)'
;MNPRRSALALALALPASLLLGPAQPAAAFGGHTVTVTGGIVLNDDEGDFDNPSQSGIDFTRKMGLTHLAPSSSIFVSYCHGDEVRGEFTVTATLQANDDVVWQPHLKLYEGASCDTSDLDGELSGQFRTLPPNFHQEARIFVPNSDEGGDWASVRYDVIHDVA
;
A
#
# COMPACT_ATOMS: atom_id res chain seq x y z
N MET A 1 -49.06 -72.73 -0.40
CA MET A 1 -48.86 -72.52 -1.85
C MET A 1 -48.88 -71.01 -2.13
N ASN A 2 -47.99 -70.59 -3.02
CA ASN A 2 -47.82 -69.26 -3.64
C ASN A 2 -46.96 -68.17 -2.96
N PRO A 3 -46.21 -67.38 -3.78
CA PRO A 3 -44.81 -67.10 -3.45
C PRO A 3 -44.35 -65.64 -3.76
N ARG A 4 -43.07 -65.35 -3.41
CA ARG A 4 -42.22 -64.25 -3.96
C ARG A 4 -42.63 -62.81 -3.53
N ARG A 5 -41.77 -61.79 -3.50
CA ARG A 5 -40.69 -61.45 -4.44
C ARG A 5 -39.61 -60.60 -3.75
N SER A 6 -38.36 -61.03 -3.88
CA SER A 6 -37.17 -60.21 -3.67
C SER A 6 -37.05 -59.19 -4.80
N ALA A 7 -36.81 -57.92 -4.46
CA ALA A 7 -36.50 -56.87 -5.42
C ALA A 7 -34.98 -56.79 -5.63
N LEU A 8 -34.56 -56.93 -6.89
CA LEU A 8 -33.19 -56.77 -7.36
C LEU A 8 -32.94 -55.27 -7.57
N ALA A 9 -32.03 -54.67 -6.81
CA ALA A 9 -31.58 -53.29 -7.03
C ALA A 9 -30.46 -53.29 -8.09
N LEU A 10 -30.75 -52.69 -9.24
CA LEU A 10 -29.82 -52.53 -10.35
C LEU A 10 -28.93 -51.30 -10.08
N ALA A 11 -27.66 -51.52 -9.73
CA ALA A 11 -26.67 -50.46 -9.60
C ALA A 11 -26.17 -50.05 -11.00
N LEU A 12 -26.57 -48.86 -11.45
CA LEU A 12 -25.99 -48.24 -12.64
C LEU A 12 -24.62 -47.65 -12.30
N ALA A 13 -23.56 -48.28 -12.80
CA ALA A 13 -22.21 -47.70 -12.79
C ALA A 13 -22.09 -46.71 -13.95
N LEU A 14 -22.00 -45.42 -13.64
CA LEU A 14 -21.65 -44.39 -14.62
C LEU A 14 -20.12 -44.38 -14.82
N PRO A 15 -19.62 -44.34 -16.07
CA PRO A 15 -18.20 -44.20 -16.33
C PRO A 15 -17.75 -42.77 -15.98
N ALA A 16 -16.86 -42.66 -15.00
CA ALA A 16 -16.12 -41.44 -14.70
C ALA A 16 -15.10 -41.19 -15.83
N SER A 17 -15.56 -40.55 -16.90
CA SER A 17 -14.68 -40.07 -17.96
C SER A 17 -13.83 -38.92 -17.40
N LEU A 18 -12.63 -39.27 -16.93
CA LEU A 18 -11.53 -38.34 -16.65
C LEU A 18 -11.16 -37.61 -17.95
N LEU A 19 -11.75 -36.43 -18.16
CA LEU A 19 -11.32 -35.47 -19.16
C LEU A 19 -9.96 -34.89 -18.73
N LEU A 20 -8.89 -35.62 -19.04
CA LEU A 20 -7.53 -35.09 -19.08
C LEU A 20 -7.43 -34.12 -20.27
N GLY A 21 -7.94 -32.91 -20.08
CA GLY A 21 -7.61 -31.78 -20.96
C GLY A 21 -6.12 -31.47 -20.87
N PRO A 22 -5.52 -30.85 -21.90
CA PRO A 22 -4.13 -30.40 -21.80
C PRO A 22 -3.98 -29.54 -20.56
N ALA A 23 -3.05 -29.91 -19.67
CA ALA A 23 -2.68 -29.10 -18.53
C ALA A 23 -2.29 -27.72 -19.08
N GLN A 24 -3.13 -26.74 -18.82
CA GLN A 24 -2.85 -25.36 -19.20
C GLN A 24 -1.51 -25.01 -18.55
N PRO A 25 -0.49 -24.57 -19.30
CA PRO A 25 0.76 -24.19 -18.71
C PRO A 25 0.44 -23.16 -17.62
N ALA A 26 0.89 -23.42 -16.40
CA ALA A 26 0.83 -22.43 -15.34
C ALA A 26 1.64 -21.25 -15.86
N ALA A 27 0.95 -20.25 -16.41
CA ALA A 27 1.57 -18.98 -16.73
C ALA A 27 2.23 -18.54 -15.42
N ALA A 28 3.55 -18.44 -15.44
CA ALA A 28 4.27 -17.87 -14.32
C ALA A 28 3.70 -16.45 -14.17
N PHE A 29 2.83 -16.27 -13.18
CA PHE A 29 2.33 -14.95 -12.84
C PHE A 29 3.58 -14.16 -12.43
N GLY A 30 4.01 -13.22 -13.28
CA GLY A 30 5.11 -12.32 -12.98
C GLY A 30 4.80 -11.60 -11.67
N GLY A 31 5.69 -11.75 -10.69
CA GLY A 31 5.58 -11.02 -9.45
C GLY A 31 6.11 -9.61 -9.65
N HIS A 32 5.38 -8.61 -9.17
CA HIS A 32 5.82 -7.23 -9.18
C HIS A 32 6.22 -6.83 -7.76
N THR A 33 7.34 -6.13 -7.62
CA THR A 33 7.76 -5.56 -6.34
C THR A 33 7.90 -4.06 -6.48
N VAL A 34 7.20 -3.32 -5.63
CA VAL A 34 7.37 -1.87 -5.50
C VAL A 34 8.14 -1.60 -4.22
N THR A 35 9.35 -1.07 -4.35
CA THR A 35 10.20 -0.67 -3.21
C THR A 35 10.10 0.84 -3.04
N VAL A 36 9.75 1.29 -1.83
CA VAL A 36 9.75 2.72 -1.46
C VAL A 36 10.82 2.94 -0.40
N THR A 37 11.77 3.82 -0.68
CA THR A 37 12.82 4.23 0.25
C THR A 37 12.75 5.73 0.44
N GLY A 38 12.81 6.25 1.66
CA GLY A 38 12.72 7.68 1.88
C GLY A 38 12.81 8.05 3.34
N GLY A 39 12.39 9.26 3.67
CA GLY A 39 12.29 9.74 5.04
C GLY A 39 11.17 10.74 5.24
N ILE A 40 10.55 10.69 6.41
CA ILE A 40 9.61 11.72 6.90
C ILE A 40 10.42 12.71 7.73
N VAL A 41 10.25 13.99 7.48
CA VAL A 41 10.78 15.09 8.29
C VAL A 41 9.62 15.94 8.76
N LEU A 42 9.60 16.21 10.06
CA LEU A 42 8.66 17.10 10.72
C LEU A 42 9.40 18.35 11.19
N ASN A 43 8.70 19.47 11.12
CA ASN A 43 9.07 20.70 11.78
C ASN A 43 7.98 21.04 12.78
N ASP A 44 8.45 21.37 13.97
CA ASP A 44 7.69 21.77 15.13
C ASP A 44 8.16 23.18 15.49
N ASP A 45 7.26 24.15 15.36
CA ASP A 45 7.44 25.59 15.55
C ASP A 45 6.44 26.13 16.59
N GLU A 46 6.85 26.03 17.85
CA GLU A 46 6.17 26.55 19.05
C GLU A 46 6.02 28.09 19.10
N GLY A 47 6.42 28.83 18.06
CA GLY A 47 6.21 30.27 17.93
C GLY A 47 7.30 31.16 18.54
N ASP A 48 6.94 32.42 18.82
CA ASP A 48 7.81 33.63 18.86
C ASP A 48 9.08 33.59 19.75
N PHE A 49 9.25 32.59 20.62
CA PHE A 49 10.39 32.50 21.53
C PHE A 49 11.13 31.16 21.52
N ASP A 50 10.58 30.13 20.88
CA ASP A 50 11.24 28.85 20.72
C ASP A 50 11.81 28.70 19.31
N ASN A 51 12.93 27.98 19.20
CA ASN A 51 13.53 27.76 17.89
C ASN A 51 12.82 26.57 17.25
N PRO A 52 12.36 26.68 15.99
CA PRO A 52 11.74 25.56 15.31
C PRO A 52 12.69 24.37 15.32
N SER A 53 12.16 23.23 15.72
CA SER A 53 12.91 22.00 15.85
C SER A 53 12.51 21.04 14.73
N GLN A 54 13.50 20.36 14.14
CA GLN A 54 13.28 19.44 13.03
C GLN A 54 13.82 18.07 13.40
N SER A 55 13.02 17.04 13.13
CA SER A 55 13.43 15.66 13.27
C SER A 55 12.77 14.79 12.20
N GLY A 56 13.32 13.61 11.98
CA GLY A 56 12.80 12.70 10.98
C GLY A 56 13.16 11.24 11.20
N ILE A 57 12.54 10.40 10.40
CA ILE A 57 12.78 8.96 10.34
C ILE A 57 12.95 8.51 8.89
N ASP A 58 13.97 7.70 8.65
CA ASP A 58 14.15 7.01 7.38
C ASP A 58 13.35 5.70 7.35
N PHE A 59 12.88 5.32 6.16
CA PHE A 59 12.16 4.08 5.96
C PHE A 59 12.50 3.42 4.63
N THR A 60 12.38 2.09 4.62
CA THR A 60 12.30 1.28 3.41
C THR A 60 11.12 0.32 3.56
N ARG A 61 10.27 0.24 2.55
CA ARG A 61 9.11 -0.66 2.50
C ARG A 61 9.01 -1.31 1.13
N LYS A 62 8.45 -2.52 1.09
CA LYS A 62 8.21 -3.28 -0.14
C LYS A 62 6.76 -3.70 -0.21
N MET A 63 6.19 -3.60 -1.40
CA MET A 63 4.84 -4.06 -1.72
C MET A 63 4.96 -5.12 -2.82
N GLY A 64 4.48 -6.33 -2.54
CA GLY A 64 4.36 -7.37 -3.54
C GLY A 64 3.00 -7.28 -4.22
N LEU A 65 2.97 -7.26 -5.55
CA LEU A 65 1.75 -7.19 -6.35
C LEU A 65 1.73 -8.36 -7.35
N THR A 66 0.54 -8.86 -7.63
CA THR A 66 0.27 -9.84 -8.69
C THR A 66 -1.08 -9.51 -9.32
N HIS A 67 -1.37 -10.02 -10.51
CA HIS A 67 -2.70 -9.82 -11.10
C HIS A 67 -3.87 -10.43 -10.27
N LEU A 68 -3.58 -11.35 -9.33
CA LEU A 68 -4.56 -11.90 -8.39
C LEU A 68 -4.70 -11.06 -7.10
N ALA A 69 -3.67 -10.28 -6.77
CA ALA A 69 -3.63 -9.36 -5.64
C ALA A 69 -2.99 -8.04 -6.13
N PRO A 70 -3.73 -7.26 -6.93
CA PRO A 70 -3.16 -6.15 -7.69
C PRO A 70 -2.92 -4.92 -6.84
N SER A 71 -3.38 -4.86 -5.58
CA SER A 71 -3.23 -3.69 -4.73
C SER A 71 -2.56 -4.02 -3.40
N SER A 72 -1.71 -3.10 -2.95
CA SER A 72 -1.05 -3.13 -1.66
C SER A 72 -0.79 -1.71 -1.17
N SER A 73 -0.68 -1.54 0.14
CA SER A 73 -0.42 -0.24 0.76
C SER A 73 0.65 -0.35 1.84
N ILE A 74 1.34 0.76 2.08
CA ILE A 74 2.26 0.93 3.21
C ILE A 74 1.81 2.12 4.03
N PHE A 75 2.13 2.07 5.33
CA PHE A 75 1.89 3.13 6.29
C PHE A 75 3.17 3.38 7.08
N VAL A 76 3.53 4.64 7.25
CA VAL A 76 4.64 5.10 8.08
C VAL A 76 4.13 6.28 8.89
N SER A 77 4.32 6.24 10.21
CA SER A 77 4.00 7.35 11.10
C SER A 77 5.23 7.73 11.89
N TYR A 78 5.40 9.03 12.13
CA TYR A 78 6.46 9.58 12.94
C TYR A 78 5.91 10.69 13.83
N CYS A 79 6.38 10.73 15.06
CA CYS A 79 6.02 11.71 16.08
C CYS A 79 7.28 12.48 16.47
N HIS A 80 7.15 13.80 16.61
CA HIS A 80 8.20 14.72 17.02
C HIS A 80 7.65 15.68 18.08
N GLY A 81 8.47 16.04 19.06
CA GLY A 81 8.04 16.91 20.18
C GLY A 81 7.03 16.30 21.16
N ASP A 82 6.45 15.13 20.86
CA ASP A 82 5.20 14.61 21.46
C ASP A 82 3.96 15.41 21.05
N GLU A 83 4.05 16.33 20.08
CA GLU A 83 2.94 17.22 19.72
C GLU A 83 2.63 17.15 18.22
N VAL A 84 3.66 16.98 17.39
CA VAL A 84 3.53 16.93 15.93
C VAL A 84 3.67 15.50 15.40
N ARG A 85 2.67 15.01 14.67
CA ARG A 85 2.68 13.69 14.03
C ARG A 85 2.47 13.76 12.53
N GLY A 86 3.39 13.17 11.77
CA GLY A 86 3.25 12.94 10.34
C GLY A 86 2.80 11.51 10.03
N GLU A 87 1.83 11.36 9.13
CA GLU A 87 1.41 10.05 8.62
C GLU A 87 1.54 9.99 7.10
N PHE A 88 2.38 9.07 6.63
CA PHE A 88 2.59 8.81 5.22
C PHE A 88 1.99 7.47 4.83
N THR A 89 1.01 7.51 3.94
CA THR A 89 0.39 6.32 3.34
C THR A 89 0.66 6.30 1.86
N VAL A 90 0.90 5.11 1.32
CA VAL A 90 1.01 4.91 -0.11
C VAL A 90 0.14 3.73 -0.48
N THR A 91 -0.59 3.85 -1.58
CA THR A 91 -1.27 2.72 -2.23
C THR A 91 -0.69 2.52 -3.63
N ALA A 92 -0.32 1.28 -3.94
CA ALA A 92 0.10 0.85 -5.26
C ALA A 92 -0.94 -0.10 -5.85
N THR A 93 -1.26 0.07 -7.13
CA THR A 93 -2.19 -0.78 -7.88
C THR A 93 -1.59 -1.19 -9.22
N LEU A 94 -1.33 -2.49 -9.39
CA LEU A 94 -0.92 -3.12 -10.63
C LEU A 94 -2.08 -3.09 -11.64
N GLN A 95 -1.80 -2.56 -12.83
CA GLN A 95 -2.72 -2.48 -13.95
C GLN A 95 -2.57 -3.71 -14.86
N ALA A 96 -3.54 -3.92 -15.75
CA ALA A 96 -3.53 -5.05 -16.68
C ALA A 96 -2.38 -5.02 -17.70
N ASN A 97 -1.74 -3.86 -17.90
CA ASN A 97 -0.59 -3.67 -18.77
C ASN A 97 0.76 -3.72 -18.02
N ASP A 98 0.76 -4.29 -16.82
CA ASP A 98 1.92 -4.40 -15.93
C ASP A 98 2.46 -3.08 -15.36
N ASP A 99 1.82 -1.94 -15.64
CA ASP A 99 2.17 -0.68 -14.98
C ASP A 99 1.65 -0.66 -13.53
N VAL A 100 2.36 0.05 -12.65
CA VAL A 100 1.85 0.34 -11.31
C VAL A 100 1.35 1.77 -11.24
N VAL A 101 0.06 1.94 -10.91
CA VAL A 101 -0.48 3.24 -10.49
C VAL A 101 -0.22 3.40 -9.00
N TRP A 102 0.47 4.46 -8.63
CA TRP A 102 0.89 4.76 -7.27
C TRP A 102 0.26 6.07 -6.80
N GLN A 103 -0.18 6.13 -5.53
CA GLN A 103 -0.81 7.31 -4.94
C GLN A 103 -0.30 7.52 -3.50
N PRO A 104 0.51 8.56 -3.24
CA PRO A 104 0.94 8.93 -1.91
C PRO A 104 -0.09 9.83 -1.22
N HIS A 105 -0.16 9.73 0.09
CA HIS A 105 -0.92 10.59 0.97
C HIS A 105 -0.07 10.96 2.17
N LEU A 106 0.01 12.25 2.48
CA LEU A 106 0.68 12.74 3.69
C LEU A 106 -0.35 13.52 4.51
N LYS A 107 -0.36 13.25 5.81
CA LYS A 107 -1.09 14.02 6.82
C LYS A 107 -0.14 14.57 7.86
N LEU A 108 -0.51 15.72 8.40
CA LEU A 108 0.10 16.41 9.52
C LEU A 108 -0.97 16.56 10.60
N TYR A 109 -0.62 16.18 11.82
CA TYR A 109 -1.45 16.30 13.01
C TYR A 109 -0.68 17.10 14.06
N GLU A 110 -1.32 18.04 14.73
CA GLU A 110 -0.80 18.83 15.83
C GLU A 110 -1.69 18.69 17.08
N GLY A 111 -1.13 19.01 18.24
CA GLY A 111 -1.85 19.10 19.50
C GLY A 111 -0.99 18.69 20.67
N ALA A 112 -1.53 18.72 21.89
CA ALA A 112 -0.77 18.47 23.12
C ALA A 112 -0.24 17.03 23.30
N SER A 113 -0.46 16.14 22.33
CA SER A 113 0.06 14.77 22.32
C SER A 113 0.06 14.23 20.89
N CYS A 114 1.01 13.35 20.55
CA CYS A 114 1.05 12.69 19.24
C CYS A 114 -0.09 11.69 19.01
N ASP A 115 -0.93 11.42 20.00
CA ASP A 115 -2.17 10.64 19.86
C ASP A 115 -3.38 11.51 19.48
N THR A 116 -3.16 12.82 19.29
CA THR A 116 -4.16 13.78 18.80
C THR A 116 -4.85 13.29 17.52
N SER A 117 -6.11 13.71 17.37
CA SER A 117 -6.87 13.55 16.13
C SER A 117 -7.06 14.86 15.38
N ASP A 118 -6.43 15.94 15.86
CA ASP A 118 -6.45 17.23 15.18
C ASP A 118 -5.63 17.16 13.90
N LEU A 119 -6.27 17.44 12.77
CA LEU A 119 -5.68 17.28 11.46
C LEU A 119 -5.44 18.65 10.87
N ASP A 120 -4.19 19.09 10.94
CA ASP A 120 -3.82 20.45 10.56
C ASP A 120 -3.24 20.53 9.16
N GLY A 121 -3.05 19.40 8.49
CA GLY A 121 -2.79 19.43 7.06
C GLY A 121 -2.89 18.06 6.41
N GLU A 122 -3.30 18.04 5.14
CA GLU A 122 -3.19 16.85 4.32
C GLU A 122 -2.96 17.16 2.85
N LEU A 123 -2.27 16.25 2.16
CA LEU A 123 -2.10 16.31 0.73
C LEU A 123 -2.08 14.90 0.14
N SER A 124 -2.91 14.69 -0.87
CA SER A 124 -2.76 13.58 -1.80
C SER A 124 -1.83 14.00 -2.94
N GLY A 125 -0.76 13.26 -3.17
CA GLY A 125 0.06 13.48 -4.35
C GLY A 125 -0.66 13.05 -5.62
N GLN A 126 -0.18 13.55 -6.76
CA GLN A 126 -0.70 13.14 -8.06
C GLN A 126 -0.48 11.64 -8.28
N PHE A 127 -1.46 10.99 -8.91
CA PHE A 127 -1.28 9.65 -9.45
C PHE A 127 -0.08 9.63 -10.38
N ARG A 128 0.81 8.67 -10.19
CA ARG A 128 1.89 8.39 -11.14
C ARG A 128 1.79 6.96 -11.60
N THR A 129 2.08 6.78 -12.88
CA THR A 129 2.19 5.46 -13.50
C THR A 129 3.68 5.12 -13.55
N LEU A 130 4.04 3.98 -12.98
CA LEU A 130 5.39 3.44 -12.93
C LEU A 130 5.46 2.22 -13.85
N PRO A 131 6.07 2.35 -15.04
CA PRO A 131 6.33 1.21 -15.91
C PRO A 131 7.20 0.15 -15.22
N PRO A 132 7.21 -1.10 -15.70
CA PRO A 132 8.17 -2.11 -15.28
C PRO A 132 9.63 -1.62 -15.30
N ASN A 133 10.38 -1.93 -14.23
CA ASN A 133 11.79 -1.57 -14.03
C ASN A 133 12.05 -0.05 -14.03
N PHE A 134 11.04 0.74 -13.67
CA PHE A 134 11.15 2.19 -13.58
C PHE A 134 11.48 2.65 -12.16
N HIS A 135 12.24 3.75 -12.06
CA HIS A 135 12.61 4.41 -10.82
C HIS A 135 12.23 5.89 -10.89
N GLN A 136 11.69 6.41 -9.80
CA GLN A 136 11.31 7.81 -9.66
C GLN A 136 11.59 8.35 -8.26
N GLU A 137 12.15 9.56 -8.21
CA GLU A 137 12.21 10.38 -7.02
C GLU A 137 10.99 11.32 -6.93
N ALA A 138 10.49 11.55 -5.73
CA ALA A 138 9.46 12.54 -5.48
C ALA A 138 9.53 13.11 -4.06
N ARG A 139 8.80 14.22 -3.88
CA ARG A 139 8.62 14.90 -2.61
C ARG A 139 7.16 15.27 -2.43
N ILE A 140 6.66 15.11 -1.21
CA ILE A 140 5.39 15.68 -0.76
C ILE A 140 5.66 16.57 0.45
N PHE A 141 4.93 17.68 0.53
CA PHE A 141 5.07 18.68 1.58
C PHE A 141 3.67 19.15 1.96
N VAL A 142 3.39 19.13 3.26
CA VAL A 142 2.12 19.53 3.85
C VAL A 142 2.45 20.57 4.91
N PRO A 143 2.15 21.86 4.68
CA PRO A 143 2.18 22.85 5.74
C PRO A 143 0.99 22.64 6.68
N ASN A 144 1.10 23.17 7.90
CA ASN A 144 -0.07 23.45 8.72
C ASN A 144 -1.03 24.40 7.95
N SER A 145 -2.34 24.14 8.05
CA SER A 145 -3.47 24.85 7.45
C SER A 145 -4.30 25.70 8.42
N ASP A 146 -4.02 25.68 9.72
CA ASP A 146 -4.68 26.49 10.74
C ASP A 146 -3.83 27.71 11.20
N GLU A 147 -2.82 27.50 12.03
CA GLU A 147 -1.93 28.47 12.68
C GLU A 147 -0.48 27.89 12.76
N GLY A 148 0.49 28.67 13.25
CA GLY A 148 1.85 28.16 13.45
C GLY A 148 2.71 27.97 12.20
N GLY A 149 3.91 27.42 12.42
CA GLY A 149 4.95 27.19 11.40
C GLY A 149 5.19 25.73 11.06
N ASP A 150 4.32 24.84 11.55
CA ASP A 150 4.47 23.40 11.46
C ASP A 150 4.33 22.87 10.05
N TRP A 151 5.07 21.80 9.75
CA TRP A 151 4.94 21.11 8.48
C TRP A 151 5.46 19.69 8.53
N ALA A 152 4.93 18.87 7.62
CA ALA A 152 5.46 17.55 7.30
C ALA A 152 6.01 17.52 5.87
N SER A 153 7.17 16.88 5.68
CA SER A 153 7.74 16.62 4.36
C SER A 153 8.22 15.19 4.24
N VAL A 154 7.91 14.55 3.12
CA VAL A 154 8.46 13.23 2.78
C VAL A 154 9.19 13.33 1.45
N ARG A 155 10.45 12.91 1.45
CA ARG A 155 11.23 12.66 0.23
C ARG A 155 11.41 11.17 0.08
N TYR A 156 11.17 10.64 -1.11
CA TYR A 156 11.24 9.20 -1.35
C TYR A 156 11.58 8.87 -2.80
N ASP A 157 12.21 7.71 -2.93
CA ASP A 157 12.47 6.94 -4.13
C ASP A 157 11.46 5.80 -4.23
N VAL A 158 10.89 5.61 -5.42
CA VAL A 158 10.06 4.45 -5.74
C VAL A 158 10.68 3.68 -6.91
N ILE A 159 10.84 2.37 -6.73
CA ILE A 159 11.35 1.44 -7.73
C ILE A 159 10.29 0.37 -7.97
N HIS A 160 9.97 0.11 -9.23
CA HIS A 160 9.08 -0.98 -9.62
C HIS A 160 9.88 -2.07 -10.34
N ASP A 161 10.10 -3.21 -9.68
CA ASP A 161 10.82 -4.37 -10.22
C ASP A 161 9.84 -5.47 -10.67
N VAL A 162 10.18 -6.18 -11.75
CA VAL A 162 9.40 -7.34 -12.24
C VAL A 162 10.29 -8.59 -12.23
N ALA A 163 9.78 -9.68 -11.66
CA ALA A 163 10.47 -10.97 -11.54
C ALA A 163 10.32 -11.87 -12.78
#